data_AF-A0A8S3RAA2-F1
#
_entry.id   AF-A0A8S3RAA2-F1
#
_cell.length_a   1.000
_cell.length_b   1.000
_cell.length_c   1.000
_cell.angle_alpha   90.00
_cell.angle_beta   90.00
_cell.angle_gamma   90.00
#
_symmetry.space_group_name_H-M   'P 1'
#
loop_
_entity.id
_entity.type
_entity.pdbx_description
1 polymer ?
#
loop_
_entity_poly.entity_id
_entity_poly.type
_entity_poly.pdbx_seq_one_letter_code
_entity_poly.pdbx_strand_id
1 'polypeptide(L)'
;MPLHVNKTKPIRVVVCCMRIGGTTDITVHKRQFDGSLEEVLPPSGGDWGGTAVDRAYLEFVNSESVSCAGQKLSVKPEAFRKLFKSTIDSIIKHVDKLLKHPNLSDLHHIIMVGGFSECELVQTAMRQKFPNKKIIIPDEAGLAVLRGAVLFGHQPKIIGKRILRKTYGIQSWPEWDAELHPKPKECELMELIVAKMFL
;
A
#
# COMPACT_ATOMS: atom_id res chain seq x y z
N MET A 1 -31.01 3.77 -18.51
CA MET A 1 -31.36 4.78 -17.49
C MET A 1 -30.07 5.39 -16.96
N PRO A 2 -29.86 6.71 -17.04
CA PRO A 2 -28.66 7.31 -16.49
C PRO A 2 -28.76 7.33 -14.96
N LEU A 3 -27.78 6.73 -14.30
CA LEU A 3 -27.63 6.80 -12.85
C LEU A 3 -27.52 8.27 -12.44
N HIS A 4 -28.46 8.75 -11.64
CA HIS A 4 -28.39 10.06 -11.01
C HIS A 4 -27.11 10.12 -10.17
N VAL A 5 -26.07 10.81 -10.69
CA VAL A 5 -24.84 11.05 -9.95
C VAL A 5 -25.18 12.07 -8.87
N ASN A 6 -25.50 11.56 -7.69
CA ASN A 6 -25.71 12.36 -6.49
C ASN A 6 -24.47 13.24 -6.29
N LYS A 7 -24.64 14.57 -6.35
CA LYS A 7 -23.57 15.59 -6.24
C LYS A 7 -23.09 15.69 -4.78
N THR A 8 -22.52 14.62 -4.28
CA THR A 8 -21.86 14.59 -2.96
C THR A 8 -20.51 15.30 -3.06
N LYS A 9 -20.15 16.10 -2.03
CA LYS A 9 -18.82 16.72 -1.88
C LYS A 9 -17.69 15.73 -2.19
N PRO A 10 -16.54 16.17 -2.74
CA PRO A 10 -15.43 15.27 -3.07
C PRO A 10 -14.95 14.55 -1.82
N ILE A 11 -14.97 13.21 -1.85
CA ILE A 11 -14.57 12.36 -0.73
C ILE A 11 -13.15 11.86 -1.00
N ARG A 12 -12.26 12.07 -0.04
CA ARG A 12 -10.92 11.46 -0.04
C ARG A 12 -10.93 10.19 0.77
N VAL A 13 -10.28 9.18 0.22
CA VAL A 13 -10.28 7.82 0.75
C VAL A 13 -8.87 7.26 0.67
N VAL A 14 -8.37 6.74 1.80
CA VAL A 14 -7.20 5.85 1.77
C VAL A 14 -7.71 4.45 1.47
N VAL A 15 -7.17 3.81 0.44
CA VAL A 15 -7.41 2.40 0.15
C VAL A 15 -6.17 1.62 0.57
N CYS A 16 -6.31 0.85 1.64
CA CYS A 16 -5.31 -0.06 2.13
C CYS A 16 -5.62 -1.46 1.59
N CYS A 17 -4.82 -1.92 0.63
CA CYS A 17 -4.91 -3.24 0.06
C CYS A 17 -3.93 -4.17 0.78
N MET A 18 -4.47 -5.05 1.61
CA MET A 18 -3.69 -6.04 2.36
C MET A 18 -3.88 -7.41 1.72
N ARG A 19 -2.89 -7.83 0.92
CA ARG A 19 -2.92 -9.13 0.24
C ARG A 19 -2.39 -10.23 1.16
N ILE A 20 -2.89 -11.45 0.99
CA ILE A 20 -2.47 -12.63 1.76
C ILE A 20 -0.99 -12.98 1.45
N GLY A 21 -0.55 -12.83 0.19
CA GLY A 21 0.79 -13.19 -0.30
C GLY A 21 1.96 -12.27 0.12
N GLY A 22 1.89 -11.66 1.31
CA GLY A 22 3.03 -11.00 1.95
C GLY A 22 3.19 -9.50 1.70
N THR A 23 2.47 -8.93 0.74
CA THR A 23 2.59 -7.50 0.39
C THR A 23 1.35 -6.72 0.80
N THR A 24 1.61 -5.55 1.41
CA THR A 24 0.58 -4.55 1.71
C THR A 24 0.81 -3.34 0.83
N ASP A 25 -0.18 -3.01 0.00
CA ASP A 25 -0.18 -1.88 -0.92
C ASP A 25 -1.17 -0.82 -0.43
N ILE A 26 -0.71 0.41 -0.21
CA ILE A 26 -1.54 1.53 0.23
C ILE A 26 -1.55 2.61 -0.85
N THR A 27 -2.75 2.94 -1.30
CA THR A 27 -3.03 3.98 -2.28
C THR A 27 -3.99 5.00 -1.68
N VAL A 28 -3.91 6.24 -2.13
CA VAL A 28 -4.80 7.30 -1.66
C VAL A 28 -5.51 7.91 -2.84
N HIS A 29 -6.84 7.80 -2.83
CA HIS A 29 -7.68 8.23 -3.93
C HIS A 29 -8.59 9.37 -3.49
N LYS A 30 -8.84 10.28 -4.43
CA LYS A 30 -9.87 11.32 -4.31
C LYS A 30 -10.92 11.07 -5.37
N ARG A 31 -12.19 11.04 -4.96
CA ARG A 31 -13.32 11.03 -5.90
C ARG A 31 -13.62 12.44 -6.37
N GLN A 32 -13.59 12.65 -7.67
CA GLN A 32 -13.93 13.91 -8.34
C GLN A 32 -15.45 14.06 -8.52
N PHE A 33 -15.91 15.26 -8.90
CA PHE A 33 -17.33 15.57 -9.08
C PHE A 33 -17.99 14.78 -10.21
N ASP A 34 -17.22 14.44 -11.24
CA ASP A 34 -17.66 13.62 -12.39
C ASP A 34 -17.71 12.12 -12.04
N GLY A 35 -17.32 11.74 -10.82
CA GLY A 35 -17.28 10.36 -10.34
C GLY A 35 -15.97 9.62 -10.63
N SER A 36 -15.02 10.23 -11.33
CA SER A 36 -13.69 9.65 -11.54
C SER A 36 -12.86 9.62 -10.25
N LEU A 37 -11.89 8.71 -10.19
CA LEU A 37 -10.95 8.56 -9.09
C LEU A 37 -9.56 9.01 -9.53
N GLU A 38 -8.91 9.80 -8.69
CA GLU A 38 -7.53 10.25 -8.90
C GLU A 38 -6.64 9.87 -7.72
N GLU A 39 -5.46 9.32 -8.00
CA GLU A 39 -4.43 9.11 -7.00
C GLU A 39 -3.83 10.45 -6.54
N VAL A 40 -3.74 10.63 -5.22
CA VAL A 40 -3.26 11.86 -4.57
C VAL A 40 -1.77 11.78 -4.24
N LEU A 41 -1.28 10.58 -3.92
CA LEU A 41 0.11 10.29 -3.59
C LEU A 41 0.57 9.05 -4.36
N PRO A 42 1.87 8.91 -4.63
CA PRO A 42 2.41 7.67 -5.17
C PRO A 42 2.03 6.47 -4.30
N PRO A 43 1.69 5.31 -4.91
CA PRO A 43 1.42 4.09 -4.16
C PRO A 43 2.63 3.72 -3.32
N SER A 44 2.35 3.25 -2.11
CA SER A 44 3.36 2.88 -1.12
C SER A 44 3.02 1.53 -0.54
N GLY A 45 3.97 0.87 0.11
CA GLY A 45 3.74 -0.49 0.60
C GLY A 45 5.02 -1.15 1.07
N GLY A 46 4.85 -2.33 1.66
CA GLY A 46 5.94 -3.13 2.20
C GLY A 46 5.51 -4.57 2.45
N ASP A 47 6.49 -5.37 2.89
CA ASP A 47 6.34 -6.79 3.13
C ASP A 47 5.72 -7.06 4.51
N TRP A 48 4.58 -6.42 4.79
CA TRP A 48 3.83 -6.52 6.04
C TRP A 48 2.48 -7.23 5.81
N GLY A 49 2.46 -8.22 4.92
CA GLY A 49 1.29 -9.08 4.68
C GLY A 49 1.44 -10.44 5.38
N GLY A 50 0.73 -11.46 4.89
CA GLY A 50 0.72 -12.80 5.48
C GLY A 50 2.12 -13.43 5.64
N THR A 51 3.01 -13.26 4.67
CA THR A 51 4.39 -13.78 4.75
C THR A 51 5.19 -13.27 5.95
N ALA A 52 4.91 -12.05 6.44
CA ALA A 52 5.54 -11.55 7.66
C ALA A 52 5.05 -12.30 8.91
N VAL A 53 3.77 -12.66 8.93
CA VAL A 53 3.15 -13.49 9.98
C VAL A 53 3.68 -14.92 9.88
N ASP A 54 3.83 -15.48 8.68
CA ASP A 54 4.40 -16.82 8.46
C ASP A 54 5.84 -16.91 8.99
N ARG A 55 6.64 -15.85 8.79
CA ARG A 55 8.00 -15.77 9.34
C ARG A 55 7.98 -15.74 10.87
N ALA A 56 7.10 -14.94 11.46
CA ALA A 56 6.93 -14.89 12.91
C ALA A 56 6.42 -16.24 13.47
N TYR A 57 5.64 -16.99 12.69
CA TYR A 57 5.17 -18.32 13.06
C TYR A 57 6.32 -19.32 13.18
N LEU A 58 7.31 -19.30 12.29
CA LEU A 58 8.47 -20.20 12.38
C LEU A 58 9.29 -19.99 13.65
N GLU A 59 9.50 -18.73 14.04
CA GLU A 59 10.17 -18.38 15.30
C GLU A 59 9.32 -18.78 16.51
N PHE A 60 8.00 -18.64 16.39
CA PHE A 60 7.03 -18.95 17.43
C PHE A 60 6.90 -20.45 17.73
N VAL A 61 6.88 -21.31 16.71
CA VAL A 61 6.80 -22.78 16.88
C VAL A 61 8.00 -23.33 17.66
N ASN A 62 9.16 -22.68 17.54
CA ASN A 62 10.37 -23.06 18.27
C ASN A 62 10.44 -22.51 19.71
N SER A 63 9.39 -21.81 20.18
CA SER A 63 9.36 -21.18 21.50
C SER A 63 8.64 -22.03 22.56
N GLU A 64 8.98 -21.82 23.83
CA GLU A 64 8.30 -22.46 24.98
C GLU A 64 6.81 -22.09 25.13
N SER A 65 6.30 -21.17 24.30
CA SER A 65 4.90 -20.73 24.33
C SER A 65 3.94 -21.68 23.61
N VAL A 66 4.48 -22.75 23.03
CA VAL A 66 3.75 -23.77 22.27
C VAL A 66 3.87 -25.11 22.99
N SER A 67 2.74 -25.72 23.34
CA SER A 67 2.72 -27.09 23.83
C SER A 67 2.00 -28.01 22.85
N CYS A 68 2.58 -29.17 22.64
CA CYS A 68 1.99 -30.23 21.82
C CYS A 68 1.54 -31.36 22.75
N ALA A 69 0.26 -31.72 22.68
CA ALA A 69 -0.28 -32.86 23.40
C ALA A 69 -1.05 -33.76 22.41
N GLY A 70 -0.46 -34.90 22.07
CA GLY A 70 -0.96 -35.77 21.01
C GLY A 70 -0.97 -35.05 19.66
N GLN A 71 -2.15 -34.99 19.01
CA GLN A 71 -2.36 -34.30 17.72
C GLN A 71 -2.88 -32.86 17.88
N LYS A 72 -2.70 -32.25 19.06
CA LYS A 72 -3.20 -30.89 19.34
C LYS A 72 -2.04 -29.95 19.63
N LEU A 73 -2.02 -28.84 18.91
CA LEU A 73 -1.18 -27.69 19.17
C LEU A 73 -1.95 -26.72 20.07
N SER A 74 -1.42 -26.43 21.26
CA SER A 74 -1.98 -25.43 22.16
C SER A 74 -1.09 -24.21 22.22
N VAL A 75 -1.68 -23.05 21.99
CA VAL A 75 -0.99 -21.76 21.93
C VAL A 75 -1.64 -20.81 22.92
N LYS A 76 -0.81 -20.16 23.75
CA LYS A 76 -1.30 -19.10 24.64
C LYS A 76 -1.81 -17.91 23.80
N PRO A 77 -2.98 -17.31 24.10
CA PRO A 77 -3.54 -16.21 23.32
C PRO A 77 -2.61 -15.02 23.15
N GLU A 78 -1.85 -14.68 24.20
CA GLU A 78 -0.86 -13.60 24.16
C GLU A 78 0.24 -13.87 23.14
N ALA A 79 0.69 -15.12 23.07
CA ALA A 79 1.74 -15.54 22.16
C ALA A 79 1.23 -15.58 20.71
N PHE A 80 -0.02 -15.99 20.50
CA PHE A 80 -0.67 -15.88 19.18
C PHE A 80 -0.77 -14.43 18.70
N ARG A 81 -1.15 -13.49 19.58
CA ARG A 81 -1.24 -12.06 19.22
C ARG A 81 0.11 -11.47 18.83
N LYS A 82 1.22 -11.97 19.39
CA LYS A 82 2.58 -11.52 19.02
C LYS A 82 2.91 -11.80 17.56
N LEU A 83 2.36 -12.85 16.95
CA LEU A 83 2.56 -13.19 15.53
C LEU A 83 2.18 -12.03 14.60
N PHE A 84 1.10 -11.32 14.95
CA PHE A 84 0.54 -10.25 14.12
C PHE A 84 1.04 -8.87 14.52
N LYS A 85 1.68 -8.74 15.69
CA LYS A 85 2.02 -7.44 16.29
C LYS A 85 2.93 -6.60 15.39
N SER A 86 4.06 -7.17 14.95
CA SER A 86 5.02 -6.47 14.08
C SER A 86 4.37 -5.99 12.77
N THR A 87 3.52 -6.83 12.20
CA THR A 87 2.77 -6.56 10.98
C THR A 87 1.78 -5.42 11.17
N ILE A 88 0.94 -5.50 12.21
CA ILE A 88 -0.04 -4.48 12.57
C ILE A 88 0.64 -3.14 12.87
N ASP A 89 1.71 -3.15 13.67
CA ASP A 89 2.48 -1.95 14.03
C ASP A 89 3.06 -1.28 12.78
N SER A 90 3.58 -2.07 11.84
CA SER A 90 4.13 -1.56 10.57
C SER A 90 3.05 -0.91 9.70
N ILE A 91 1.90 -1.56 9.57
CA ILE A 91 0.73 -1.03 8.84
C ILE A 91 0.27 0.29 9.47
N ILE A 92 0.05 0.29 10.79
CA ILE A 92 -0.40 1.47 11.55
C ILE A 92 0.58 2.63 11.37
N LYS A 93 1.89 2.37 11.55
CA LYS A 93 2.93 3.38 11.42
C LYS A 93 2.92 4.00 10.02
N HIS A 94 2.75 3.17 8.99
CA HIS A 94 2.73 3.65 7.61
C HIS A 94 1.46 4.45 7.28
N VAL A 95 0.29 3.99 7.72
CA VAL A 95 -0.97 4.74 7.57
C VAL A 95 -0.91 6.07 8.34
N ASP A 96 -0.40 6.07 9.56
CA ASP A 96 -0.22 7.30 10.36
C ASP A 96 0.70 8.31 9.66
N LYS A 97 1.79 7.84 9.05
CA LYS A 97 2.67 8.68 8.23
C LYS A 97 1.95 9.29 7.03
N LEU A 98 1.11 8.52 6.34
CA LEU A 98 0.31 9.02 5.21
C LEU A 98 -0.70 10.08 5.68
N LEU A 99 -1.43 9.83 6.77
CA LEU A 99 -2.46 10.74 7.28
C LEU A 99 -1.89 12.09 7.76
N LYS A 100 -0.61 12.14 8.13
CA LYS A 100 0.09 13.39 8.50
C LYS A 100 0.46 14.27 7.29
N HIS A 101 0.30 13.78 6.06
CA HIS A 101 0.61 14.55 4.87
C HIS A 101 -0.37 15.74 4.73
N PRO A 102 0.08 16.97 4.43
CA PRO A 102 -0.78 18.16 4.38
C PRO A 102 -1.93 18.02 3.39
N ASN A 103 -1.68 17.32 2.27
CA ASN A 103 -2.69 17.03 1.25
C ASN A 103 -3.75 15.99 1.68
N LEU A 104 -3.76 15.51 2.93
CA LEU A 104 -4.67 14.47 3.43
C LEU A 104 -5.39 14.86 4.74
N SER A 105 -5.34 16.14 5.13
CA SER A 105 -5.98 16.65 6.35
C SER A 105 -7.51 16.44 6.40
N ASP A 106 -8.18 16.49 5.25
CA ASP A 106 -9.62 16.32 5.05
C ASP A 106 -10.06 14.86 4.83
N LEU A 107 -9.18 13.89 5.08
CA LEU A 107 -9.49 12.49 4.84
C LEU A 107 -10.30 11.88 5.98
N HIS A 108 -11.47 11.30 5.66
CA HIS A 108 -12.38 10.73 6.66
C HIS A 108 -12.48 9.20 6.60
N HIS A 109 -12.15 8.58 5.46
CA HIS A 109 -12.42 7.16 5.21
C HIS A 109 -11.14 6.36 4.94
N ILE A 110 -11.03 5.22 5.61
CA ILE A 110 -10.02 4.20 5.33
C ILE A 110 -10.76 2.96 4.86
N ILE A 111 -10.52 2.53 3.63
CA ILE A 111 -11.05 1.27 3.10
C ILE A 111 -9.95 0.22 3.21
N MET A 112 -10.24 -0.88 3.91
CA MET A 112 -9.34 -2.02 4.04
C MET A 112 -9.85 -3.14 3.13
N VAL A 113 -9.06 -3.54 2.13
CA VAL A 113 -9.41 -4.59 1.15
C VAL A 113 -8.34 -5.69 1.11
N GLY A 114 -8.67 -6.83 0.54
CA GLY A 114 -7.83 -8.04 0.51
C GLY A 114 -8.04 -8.92 1.75
N GLY A 115 -7.72 -10.21 1.62
CA GLY A 115 -8.10 -11.21 2.64
C GLY A 115 -7.50 -10.99 4.03
N PHE A 116 -6.35 -10.28 4.13
CA PHE A 116 -5.79 -9.95 5.44
C PHE A 116 -6.59 -8.86 6.18
N SER A 117 -7.40 -8.07 5.47
CA SER A 117 -8.31 -7.08 6.06
C SER A 117 -9.48 -7.72 6.82
N GLU A 118 -9.75 -9.01 6.61
CA GLU A 118 -10.77 -9.78 7.33
C GLU A 118 -10.29 -10.20 8.73
N CYS A 119 -9.00 -10.02 9.05
CA CYS A 119 -8.45 -10.34 10.35
C CYS A 119 -8.94 -9.38 11.46
N GLU A 120 -9.71 -9.89 12.42
CA GLU A 120 -10.24 -9.14 13.58
C GLU A 120 -9.16 -8.40 14.39
N LEU A 121 -7.95 -8.98 14.52
CA LEU A 121 -6.84 -8.32 15.23
C LEU A 121 -6.40 -7.03 14.52
N VAL A 122 -6.30 -7.07 13.19
CA VAL A 122 -5.92 -5.93 12.37
C VAL A 122 -7.04 -4.88 12.40
N GLN A 123 -8.29 -5.31 12.22
CA GLN A 123 -9.45 -4.40 12.27
C GLN A 123 -9.55 -3.68 13.60
N THR A 124 -9.44 -4.41 14.71
CA THR A 124 -9.50 -3.86 16.06
C THR A 124 -8.39 -2.84 16.28
N ALA A 125 -7.14 -3.19 15.94
CA ALA A 125 -6.00 -2.29 16.11
C ALA A 125 -6.12 -1.01 15.26
N MET A 126 -6.58 -1.14 14.02
CA MET A 126 -6.82 0.01 13.14
C MET A 126 -7.93 0.92 13.67
N ARG A 127 -9.06 0.36 14.15
CA ARG A 127 -10.16 1.12 14.75
C ARG A 127 -9.73 1.85 16.02
N GLN A 128 -8.95 1.18 16.88
CA GLN A 128 -8.41 1.77 18.10
C GLN A 128 -7.43 2.90 17.80
N LYS A 129 -6.58 2.75 16.78
CA LYS A 129 -5.59 3.75 16.43
C LYS A 129 -6.18 4.99 15.75
N PHE A 130 -7.22 4.80 14.94
CA PHE A 130 -7.82 5.86 14.14
C PHE A 130 -9.32 6.04 14.47
N PRO A 131 -9.68 6.37 15.72
CA PRO A 131 -11.09 6.43 16.16
C PRO A 131 -11.89 7.52 15.43
N ASN A 132 -11.21 8.58 14.97
CA ASN A 132 -11.82 9.70 14.24
C ASN A 132 -11.98 9.43 12.73
N LYS A 133 -11.64 8.22 12.26
CA LYS A 133 -11.72 7.84 10.84
C LYS A 133 -12.75 6.71 10.69
N LYS A 134 -13.55 6.77 9.62
CA LYS A 134 -14.48 5.70 9.28
C LYS A 134 -13.74 4.60 8.55
N ILE A 135 -13.54 3.48 9.24
CA ILE A 135 -12.95 2.27 8.65
C ILE A 135 -14.05 1.42 8.01
N ILE A 136 -13.90 1.18 6.71
CA ILE A 136 -14.80 0.42 5.87
C ILE A 136 -14.08 -0.84 5.40
N ILE A 137 -14.69 -2.00 5.62
CA ILE A 137 -14.23 -3.28 5.09
C ILE A 137 -15.40 -3.81 4.27
N PRO A 138 -15.24 -3.97 2.94
CA PRO A 138 -16.31 -4.47 2.11
C PRO A 138 -16.57 -5.95 2.41
N ASP A 139 -17.80 -6.40 2.16
CA ASP A 139 -18.12 -7.83 2.17
C ASP A 139 -17.25 -8.55 1.13
N GLU A 140 -16.72 -9.70 1.53
CA GLU A 140 -15.75 -10.47 0.74
C GLU A 140 -14.53 -9.59 0.35
N ALA A 141 -13.85 -9.02 1.36
CA ALA A 141 -12.72 -8.13 1.15
C ALA A 141 -11.62 -8.78 0.30
N GLY A 142 -11.45 -10.11 0.39
CA GLY A 142 -10.58 -10.88 -0.50
C GLY A 142 -10.91 -10.75 -2.00
N LEU A 143 -12.19 -10.59 -2.38
CA LEU A 143 -12.64 -10.44 -3.77
C LEU A 143 -12.76 -8.99 -4.23
N ALA A 144 -12.73 -8.01 -3.31
CA ALA A 144 -12.93 -6.60 -3.64
C ALA A 144 -11.94 -6.09 -4.71
N VAL A 145 -10.69 -6.55 -4.67
CA VAL A 145 -9.67 -6.19 -5.68
C VAL A 145 -10.00 -6.77 -7.04
N LEU A 146 -10.40 -8.05 -7.10
CA LEU A 146 -10.79 -8.71 -8.35
C LEU A 146 -12.03 -8.04 -8.96
N ARG A 147 -13.06 -7.76 -8.14
CA ARG A 147 -14.26 -7.04 -8.57
C ARG A 147 -13.91 -5.66 -9.13
N GLY A 148 -13.03 -4.93 -8.44
CA GLY A 148 -12.50 -3.65 -8.91
C GLY A 148 -11.78 -3.75 -10.26
N ALA A 149 -10.98 -4.80 -10.48
CA ALA A 149 -10.31 -5.02 -11.75
C ALA A 149 -11.29 -5.30 -12.90
N VAL A 150 -12.33 -6.10 -12.66
CA VAL A 150 -13.38 -6.37 -13.65
C VAL A 150 -14.15 -5.09 -13.99
N LEU A 151 -14.51 -4.29 -12.98
CA LEU A 151 -15.17 -2.99 -13.19
C LEU A 151 -14.30 -2.02 -13.98
N PHE A 152 -13.00 -1.95 -13.67
CA PHE A 152 -12.05 -1.13 -14.40
C PHE A 152 -11.92 -1.58 -15.87
N GLY A 153 -11.93 -2.89 -16.14
CA GLY A 153 -11.92 -3.42 -17.51
C GLY A 153 -13.14 -2.98 -18.33
N HIS A 154 -14.32 -2.91 -17.72
CA HIS A 154 -15.54 -2.44 -18.39
C HIS A 154 -15.59 -0.91 -18.52
N GLN A 155 -15.08 -0.19 -17.52
CA GLN A 155 -15.12 1.28 -17.49
C GLN A 155 -13.74 1.86 -17.10
N PRO A 156 -12.76 1.89 -18.01
CA PRO A 156 -11.41 2.35 -17.69
C PRO A 156 -11.35 3.84 -17.33
N LYS A 157 -12.32 4.63 -17.82
CA LYS A 157 -12.46 6.07 -17.52
C LYS A 157 -12.77 6.36 -16.04
N ILE A 158 -13.07 5.34 -15.23
CA ILE A 158 -13.29 5.52 -13.79
C ILE A 158 -12.01 5.98 -13.07
N ILE A 159 -10.82 5.64 -13.59
CA ILE A 159 -9.54 6.12 -13.07
C ILE A 159 -9.07 7.27 -13.95
N GLY A 160 -9.19 8.50 -13.45
CA GLY A 160 -8.79 9.70 -14.18
C GLY A 160 -7.27 9.95 -14.11
N LYS A 161 -6.64 9.59 -12.99
CA LYS A 161 -5.21 9.84 -12.77
C LYS A 161 -4.58 8.79 -11.86
N ARG A 162 -3.40 8.32 -12.27
CA ARG A 162 -2.51 7.46 -11.47
C ARG A 162 -1.14 8.11 -11.32
N ILE A 163 -0.46 7.82 -10.22
CA ILE A 163 0.89 8.31 -9.94
C ILE A 163 1.83 7.11 -9.86
N LEU A 164 2.90 7.11 -10.65
CA LEU A 164 3.88 6.04 -10.63
C LEU A 164 4.71 6.08 -9.33
N ARG A 165 5.00 4.90 -8.76
CA ARG A 165 5.87 4.78 -7.58
C ARG A 165 7.32 5.15 -7.85
N LYS A 166 7.77 4.92 -9.08
CA LYS A 166 9.14 5.10 -9.55
C LYS A 166 9.10 5.77 -10.92
N THR A 167 10.06 6.65 -11.16
CA THR A 167 10.32 7.18 -12.49
C THR A 167 11.07 6.12 -13.29
N TYR A 168 10.74 6.02 -14.58
CA TYR A 168 11.56 5.28 -15.53
C TYR A 168 12.53 6.28 -16.14
N GLY A 169 13.78 5.87 -16.26
CA GLY A 169 14.80 6.68 -16.90
C GLY A 169 15.82 5.80 -17.59
N ILE A 170 16.50 6.36 -18.58
CA ILE A 170 17.60 5.69 -19.27
C ILE A 170 18.91 6.36 -18.89
N GLN A 171 19.93 5.54 -18.68
CA GLN A 171 21.28 6.04 -18.53
C GLN A 171 21.90 6.13 -19.93
N SER A 172 22.32 7.34 -20.31
CA SER A 172 23.00 7.61 -21.58
C SER A 172 24.40 8.14 -21.34
N TRP A 173 25.27 7.89 -22.32
CA TRP A 173 26.67 8.29 -22.32
C TRP A 173 27.01 9.04 -23.62
N PRO A 174 26.42 10.23 -23.87
CA PRO A 174 26.82 11.04 -25.01
C PRO A 174 28.28 11.48 -24.87
N GLU A 175 28.89 11.83 -26.00
CA GLU A 175 30.21 12.47 -26.04
C GLU A 175 30.22 13.73 -25.17
N TRP A 176 31.35 13.97 -24.51
CA TRP A 176 31.51 15.12 -23.64
C TRP A 176 31.46 16.43 -24.41
N ASP A 177 30.76 17.41 -23.84
CA ASP A 177 30.60 18.76 -24.38
C ASP A 177 30.67 19.73 -23.21
N ALA A 178 31.71 20.57 -23.20
CA ALA A 178 31.99 21.48 -22.09
C ALA A 178 31.02 22.66 -22.00
N GLU A 179 30.25 22.96 -23.05
CA GLU A 179 29.25 24.04 -23.08
C GLU A 179 27.88 23.55 -22.58
N LEU A 180 27.54 22.28 -22.85
CA LEU A 180 26.25 21.68 -22.50
C LEU A 180 26.27 20.86 -21.21
N HIS A 181 27.40 20.21 -20.90
CA HIS A 181 27.49 19.25 -19.80
C HIS A 181 28.20 19.84 -18.57
N PRO A 182 27.59 19.75 -17.37
CA PRO A 182 28.24 20.20 -16.14
C PRO A 182 29.36 19.24 -15.73
N LYS A 183 30.55 19.78 -15.39
CA LYS A 183 31.77 19.04 -14.99
C LYS A 183 31.56 17.82 -14.06
N PRO A 184 30.67 17.84 -13.04
CA PRO A 184 30.42 16.66 -12.20
C PRO A 184 29.86 15.44 -12.94
N LYS A 185 29.41 15.58 -14.18
CA LYS A 185 28.92 14.50 -15.03
C LYS A 185 29.98 13.95 -15.98
N GLU A 186 31.17 14.53 -16.04
CA GLU A 186 32.29 14.06 -16.87
C GLU A 186 32.77 12.69 -16.38
N CYS A 187 32.94 11.74 -17.29
CA CYS A 187 33.40 10.39 -17.02
C CYS A 187 34.27 9.89 -18.17
N GLU A 188 35.26 9.07 -17.86
CA GLU A 188 36.08 8.40 -18.87
C GLU A 188 35.62 6.95 -19.04
N LEU A 189 35.39 6.51 -20.28
CA LEU A 189 34.86 5.20 -20.59
C LEU A 189 35.53 4.66 -21.85
N MET A 190 36.31 3.58 -21.71
CA MET A 190 37.07 2.96 -22.82
C MET A 190 37.87 4.00 -23.64
N GLU A 191 38.63 4.86 -22.95
CA GLU A 191 39.48 5.92 -23.53
C GLU A 191 38.72 7.09 -24.19
N LEU A 192 37.40 7.19 -24.02
CA LEU A 192 36.59 8.34 -24.45
C LEU A 192 36.07 9.14 -23.24
N ILE A 193 36.05 10.48 -23.37
CA ILE A 193 35.41 11.36 -22.38
C ILE A 193 33.93 11.49 -22.74
N VAL A 194 33.06 11.06 -21.83
CA VAL A 194 31.60 11.04 -21.99
C VAL A 194 30.91 11.75 -20.83
N ALA A 195 29.68 12.21 -21.06
CA ALA A 195 28.84 12.75 -19.98
C ALA A 195 27.90 11.67 -19.44
N LYS A 196 27.94 11.41 -18.13
CA LYS A 196 26.97 10.54 -17.46
C LYS A 196 25.64 11.26 -17.27
N MET A 197 24.64 10.89 -18.07
CA MET A 197 23.30 11.47 -17.99
C MET A 197 22.25 10.43 -17.61
N PHE A 198 21.31 10.85 -16.76
CA PHE A 198 20.06 10.15 -16.52
C PHE A 198 18.95 10.99 -17.14
N LEU A 199 18.24 10.42 -18.11
CA LEU A 199 17.03 10.97 -18.72
C LEU A 199 15.81 10.41 -18.02
#